data_AF-A0A6J4RDA3-F1
#
_entry.id   AF-A0A6J4RDA3-F1
#
_cell.length_a   1.000
_cell.length_b   1.000
_cell.length_c   1.000
_cell.angle_alpha   90.00
_cell.angle_beta   90.00
_cell.angle_gamma   90.00
#
_symmetry.space_group_name_H-M   'P 1'
#
loop_
_entity.id
_entity.type
_entity.pdbx_description
1 polymer ?
#
loop_
_entity_poly.entity_id
_entity_poly.type
_entity_poly.pdbx_seq_one_letter_code
_entity_poly.pdbx_strand_id
1 'polypeptide(L)' 'MVVTDLGVLRPDLETSKLTLSALHPGATVEKAKEATGWELRVAEDLATTDPSTEEELRIRRDLRARTEAARKKT' A
#
# COMPACT_ATOMS: atom_id res chain seq x y z
N MET A 1 -4.55 1.69 10.33
CA MET A 1 -3.53 1.58 9.26
C MET A 1 -4.18 2.01 7.96
N VAL A 2 -3.45 2.73 7.11
CA VAL A 2 -3.90 3.17 5.78
C VAL A 2 -2.90 2.64 4.75
N VAL A 3 -3.40 1.98 3.70
CA VAL A 3 -2.58 1.50 2.57
C VAL A 3 -2.91 2.37 1.36
N THR A 4 -1.88 2.93 0.73
CA THR A 4 -1.98 3.79 -0.45
C THR A 4 -1.30 3.14 -1.64
N ASP A 5 -1.29 3.83 -2.78
CA ASP A 5 -0.49 3.45 -3.95
C ASP A 5 1.02 3.63 -3.73
N LEU A 6 1.44 4.42 -2.74
CA LEU A 6 2.84 4.72 -2.45
C LEU A 6 3.40 3.94 -1.25
N GLY A 7 2.56 3.55 -0.31
CA GLY A 7 3.03 2.86 0.89
C GLY A 7 1.99 2.69 1.98
N VAL A 8 2.47 2.46 3.20
CA VAL A 8 1.64 2.19 4.38
C VAL A 8 1.84 3.30 5.41
N LEU A 9 0.75 3.96 5.79
CA LEU A 9 0.71 4.91 6.89
C LEU A 9 0.13 4.24 8.14
N ARG A 10 0.79 4.45 9.27
CA ARG A 10 0.35 3.98 10.58
C ARG A 10 0.11 5.17 11.51
N PRO A 11 -0.93 5.14 12.35
CA PRO A 11 -1.06 6.12 13.41
C PRO A 11 0.10 5.93 14.39
N ASP A 12 0.77 7.02 14.69
CA ASP A 12 1.74 7.12 15.77
C ASP A 12 1.07 6.82 17.11
N LEU A 13 1.75 6.04 17.97
CA LEU A 13 1.14 5.52 19.21
C LEU A 13 0.87 6.63 20.24
N GLU A 14 1.63 7.72 20.20
CA GLU A 14 1.52 8.81 21.17
C GLU A 14 0.63 9.93 20.66
N THR A 15 0.79 10.31 19.39
CA THR A 15 0.14 11.48 18.80
C THR A 15 -1.08 11.14 17.95
N SER A 16 -1.31 9.86 17.64
CA SER A 16 -2.35 9.38 16.71
C SER A 16 -2.29 9.97 15.30
N LYS A 17 -1.22 10.70 14.96
CA LYS A 17 -1.00 11.25 13.61
C LYS A 17 -0.53 10.15 12.66
N LEU A 18 -0.88 10.27 11.38
CA LEU A 18 -0.41 9.35 10.37
C LEU A 18 1.07 9.60 10.04
N THR A 19 1.86 8.54 10.18
CA THR A 19 3.28 8.49 9.85
C THR A 19 3.50 7.45 8.77
N LEU A 20 4.30 7.78 7.75
CA LEU A 20 4.72 6.85 6.70
C LEU A 20 5.65 5.79 7.31
N SER A 21 5.17 4.56 7.34
CA SER A 21 5.86 3.42 7.97
C SER A 21 6.51 2.45 6.97
N ALA A 22 6.02 2.42 5.72
CA ALA A 22 6.62 1.63 4.66
C ALA A 22 6.36 2.26 3.29
N LEU A 23 7.30 2.10 2.35
CA LEU A 23 7.11 2.41 0.93
C LEU A 23 6.88 1.14 0.12
N HIS A 24 6.10 1.25 -0.95
CA HIS A 24 6.02 0.19 -1.96
C HIS A 24 7.26 0.22 -2.86
N PRO A 25 7.67 -0.92 -3.46
CA PRO A 25 8.81 -0.96 -4.37
C PRO A 25 8.69 0.08 -5.49
N GLY A 26 9.72 0.94 -5.62
CA GLY A 26 9.76 2.03 -6.61
C GLY A 26 9.09 3.34 -6.19
N ALA A 27 8.46 3.40 -5.01
CA ALA A 27 7.97 4.65 -4.43
C ALA A 27 9.08 5.38 -3.64
N THR A 28 8.94 6.70 -3.49
CA THR A 28 9.91 7.57 -2.80
C THR A 28 9.20 8.41 -1.73
N VAL A 29 9.94 8.80 -0.69
CA VAL A 29 9.42 9.69 0.37
C VAL A 29 8.96 11.03 -0.20
N GLU A 30 9.68 11.56 -1.19
CA GLU A 30 9.41 12.85 -1.83
C GLU A 30 8.03 12.82 -2.49
N LYS A 31 7.77 11.81 -3.33
CA LYS A 31 6.46 11.60 -3.96
C LYS A 31 5.34 11.42 -2.93
N ALA A 32 5.60 10.72 -1.82
CA ALA A 32 4.62 10.57 -0.75
C ALA A 32 4.30 11.89 -0.06
N LYS A 33 5.30 12.74 0.18
CA LYS A 33 5.13 14.09 0.73
C LYS A 33 4.38 15.01 -0.24
N GLU A 34 4.72 14.99 -1.53
CA GLU A 34 4.05 15.79 -2.56
C GLU A 34 2.58 15.41 -2.72
N ALA A 35 2.26 14.11 -2.67
CA ALA A 35 0.90 13.61 -2.75
C ALA A 35 0.06 13.83 -1.47
N THR A 36 0.69 14.26 -0.38
CA THR A 36 0.02 14.43 0.92
C THR A 36 -0.22 15.90 1.23
N GLY A 37 -1.49 16.28 1.41
CA GLY A 37 -1.90 17.67 1.66
C GLY A 37 -1.52 18.26 3.02
N TRP A 38 -0.66 17.59 3.79
CA TRP A 38 -0.15 18.03 5.09
C TRP A 38 1.30 17.61 5.25
N GLU A 39 1.97 18.11 6.28
CA GLU A 39 3.35 17.74 6.60
C GLU A 39 3.44 16.26 7.04
N LEU A 40 3.74 15.38 6.07
CA LEU A 40 3.82 13.95 6.28
C LEU A 40 5.08 13.58 7.07
N ARG A 41 4.87 12.97 8.25
CA ARG A 41 5.94 12.37 9.05
C ARG A 41 6.39 11.06 8.44
N VAL A 42 7.68 10.77 8.57
CA VAL A 42 8.31 9.53 8.12
C VAL A 42 8.86 8.81 9.35
N ALA A 43 8.59 7.52 9.47
CA ALA A 43 9.11 6.71 10.56
C ALA A 43 10.65 6.64 10.47
N GLU A 44 11.33 6.60 11.62
CA GLU A 44 12.79 6.41 11.67
C GLU A 44 13.20 5.08 11.03
N ASP A 45 12.43 4.03 11.29
CA ASP A 45 12.58 2.70 10.69
C ASP A 45 11.61 2.54 9.50
N LEU A 46 11.90 3.26 8.41
CA LEU A 46 11.09 3.21 7.20
C LEU A 46 11.34 1.91 6.43
N ALA A 47 10.34 1.03 6.41
CA ALA A 47 10.41 -0.24 5.71
C ALA A 47 10.09 -0.10 4.19
N THR A 48 10.36 -1.17 3.44
CA THR A 48 9.81 -1.37 2.09
C THR A 48 8.92 -2.60 2.12
N THR A 49 7.74 -2.55 1.51
CA THR A 49 6.86 -3.72 1.44
C THR A 49 7.39 -4.77 0.47
N ASP A 50 7.24 -6.04 0.81
CA ASP A 50 7.67 -7.13 -0.06
C ASP A 50 6.88 -7.15 -1.39
N PRO A 51 7.55 -7.46 -2.51
CA PRO A 51 6.85 -7.72 -3.76
C PRO A 51 5.98 -8.98 -3.62
N SER A 52 4.83 -9.00 -4.31
CA SER A 52 3.99 -10.19 -4.35
C SER A 52 4.73 -11.38 -4.97
N THR A 53 4.58 -12.54 -4.36
CA THR A 53 5.14 -13.80 -4.87
C THR A 53 4.43 -14.25 -6.15
N GLU A 54 5.08 -15.12 -6.93
CA GLU A 54 4.48 -15.70 -8.14
C GLU A 54 3.20 -16.48 -7.84
N GLU A 55 3.15 -17.16 -6.69
CA GLU A 55 1.97 -17.91 -6.26
C GLU A 55 0.79 -16.97 -5.96
N GLU A 56 1.00 -15.92 -5.17
CA GLU A 56 -0.04 -14.92 -4.90
C GLU A 56 -0.53 -14.25 -6.19
N LEU A 57 0.37 -13.94 -7.12
CA LEU A 57 0.01 -13.39 -8.42
C LEU A 57 -0.83 -14.36 -9.25
N ARG A 58 -0.52 -15.66 -9.26
CA ARG A 58 -1.32 -16.70 -9.93
C ARG A 58 -2.72 -16.79 -9.32
N ILE A 59 -2.81 -16.91 -7.99
CA ILE A 59 -4.08 -17.02 -7.26
C ILE A 59 -4.96 -15.79 -7.51
N ARG A 60 -4.39 -14.57 -7.43
CA ARG A 60 -5.11 -13.32 -7.68
C ARG A 60 -5.72 -13.27 -9.09
N ARG A 61 -4.96 -13.68 -10.10
CA ARG A 61 -5.42 -13.68 -11.51
C ARG A 61 -6.55 -14.68 -11.71
N ASP A 62 -6.43 -15.88 -11.14
CA ASP A 62 -7.47 -16.90 -11.18
C ASP A 62 -8.77 -16.45 -10.48
N LEU A 63 -8.66 -15.89 -9.26
CA LEU A 63 -9.80 -15.33 -8.53
C LEU A 63 -10.54 -14.25 -9.34
N ARG A 64 -9.77 -13.36 -10.00
CA ARG A 64 -10.33 -12.30 -10.84
C ARG A 64 -11.08 -12.89 -12.04
N ALA A 65 -10.51 -13.88 -12.73
CA ALA A 65 -11.15 -14.54 -13.88
C ALA A 65 -12.48 -15.21 -13.51
N ARG A 66 -12.52 -15.93 -12.36
CA ARG A 66 -13.76 -16.53 -11.84
C ARG A 66 -14.83 -15.49 -11.51
N THR A 67 -14.42 -14.38 -10.87
CA THR A 67 -15.32 -13.27 -10.53
C THR A 67 -15.91 -12.62 -11.79
N GLU A 68 -15.10 -12.40 -12.82
CA GLU A 68 -15.57 -11.85 -14.10
C GLU A 68 -16.52 -12.81 -14.85
N ALA A 69 -16.23 -14.12 -14.84
CA ALA A 69 -17.09 -15.12 -15.45
C ALA A 69 -18.47 -15.21 -14.77
N ALA A 70 -18.52 -15.06 -13.44
CA ALA A 70 -19.77 -15.02 -12.69
C ALA A 70 -20.61 -13.78 -13.04
N ARG A 71 -19.99 -12.61 -13.13
CA ARG A 71 -20.66 -11.34 -13.49
C ARG A 71 -21.22 -11.30 -14.92
N LYS A 72 -20.64 -12.07 -15.85
CA LYS A 72 -21.10 -12.15 -17.26
C LYS A 72 -22.26 -13.12 -17.48
N LYS A 73 -22.61 -13.95 -16.50
CA LYS A 73 -23.71 -14.93 -16.56
C LYS A 73 -25.03 -14.39 -16.00
N THR A 74 -25.09 -13.10 -15.67
CA THR A 74 -26.29 -12.33 -15.31
C THR A 74 -26.56 -11.33 -16.42
#